data_AF-A0A2K0TRX3-F1
#
_entry.id   AF-A0A2K0TRX3-F1
#
_cell.length_a   1.000
_cell.length_b   1.000
_cell.length_c   1.000
_cell.angle_alpha   90.00
_cell.angle_beta   90.00
_cell.angle_gamma   90.00
#
_symmetry.space_group_name_H-M   'P 1'
#
loop_
_entity.id
_entity.type
_entity.pdbx_description
1 polymer ?
#
loop_
_entity_poly.entity_id
_entity_poly.type
_entity_poly.pdbx_seq_one_letter_code
_entity_poly.pdbx_strand_id
1 'polypeptide(L)'
;MSSSAAKEIDALIRDVAAASKLPAKSRMGDIRPTVASLTSLAYENGLLPEALDQLIDLVVAPSHLDQASRNAIVRNLYPVSRVSRDVAIRVIGALGHGALKPSLSIQVALLKWLIMIHHVLETPAVFAQAYSVLFNLLNTAAIRPNLCHLLALITRRKHVRPFRIQALLNLSRQTANDPYLIGLLRVYKDYYPEIILGELVRGRASAFKHPDISWKERLQEVQEAYALQAEKNSQAILDGFRVNRPTGRGRGNRVVPAVHTSHATENSVTLEEVENITGFVQNIDRIELPNQLVAVLADPLLQKLLLLRPNAEAYQRVANWLNSVLQNVVDGDADEAVLWEVLDVVKEFVVQSKVGWSSRRLTYRLSIFKAGADT
;
A
#
# COMPACT_ATOMS: atom_id res chain seq x y z
N MET A 1 -4.32 1.71 -12.59
CA MET A 1 -3.88 1.95 -13.97
C MET A 1 -4.86 1.30 -14.94
N SER A 2 -5.18 1.92 -16.08
CA SER A 2 -6.01 1.26 -17.11
C SER A 2 -5.23 0.09 -17.73
N SER A 3 -5.91 -1.01 -18.07
CA SER A 3 -5.26 -2.18 -18.69
C SER A 3 -4.52 -1.83 -20.00
N SER A 4 -4.94 -0.76 -20.68
CA SER A 4 -4.30 -0.24 -21.89
C SER A 4 -2.94 0.41 -21.58
N ALA A 5 -2.87 1.29 -20.58
CA ALA A 5 -1.64 1.99 -20.21
C ALA A 5 -0.55 1.01 -19.72
N ALA A 6 -0.96 -0.06 -19.02
CA ALA A 6 -0.06 -1.14 -18.61
C ALA A 6 0.69 -1.76 -19.80
N LYS A 7 -0.09 -2.17 -20.81
CA LYS A 7 0.43 -2.85 -22.02
C LYS A 7 1.33 -1.93 -22.83
N GLU A 8 1.00 -0.64 -22.88
CA GLU A 8 1.80 0.37 -23.57
C GLU A 8 3.16 0.57 -22.87
N ILE A 9 3.16 0.70 -21.54
CA ILE A 9 4.40 0.74 -20.74
C ILE A 9 5.25 -0.51 -21.00
N ASP A 10 4.66 -1.71 -20.95
CA ASP A 10 5.40 -2.96 -21.19
C ASP A 10 5.95 -3.08 -22.63
N ALA A 11 5.26 -2.52 -23.61
CA ALA A 11 5.77 -2.43 -24.99
C ALA A 11 6.99 -1.50 -25.07
N LEU A 12 6.89 -0.30 -24.48
CA LEU A 12 7.98 0.67 -24.47
C LEU A 12 9.20 0.16 -23.69
N ILE A 13 8.99 -0.56 -22.57
CA ILE A 13 10.08 -1.20 -21.82
C ILE A 13 10.80 -2.22 -22.71
N ARG A 14 10.07 -3.05 -23.47
CA ARG A 14 10.68 -4.02 -24.40
C ARG A 14 11.50 -3.33 -25.50
N ASP A 15 10.99 -2.25 -26.07
CA ASP A 15 11.70 -1.48 -27.11
C ASP A 15 12.99 -0.86 -26.56
N VAL A 16 12.91 -0.23 -25.38
CA VAL A 16 14.08 0.35 -24.71
C VAL A 16 15.08 -0.74 -24.30
N ALA A 17 14.60 -1.89 -23.83
CA ALA A 17 15.44 -3.04 -23.49
C ALA A 17 16.17 -3.59 -24.73
N ALA A 18 15.50 -3.72 -25.87
CA ALA A 18 16.12 -4.13 -27.12
C ALA A 18 17.18 -3.11 -27.58
N ALA A 19 16.86 -1.82 -27.54
CA ALA A 19 17.78 -0.74 -27.93
C ALA A 19 18.99 -0.62 -26.99
N SER A 20 18.84 -0.97 -25.71
CA SER A 20 19.93 -0.92 -24.71
C SER A 20 21.07 -1.89 -25.01
N LYS A 21 20.80 -2.96 -25.76
CA LYS A 21 21.78 -3.98 -26.18
C LYS A 21 22.59 -3.56 -27.41
N LEU A 22 22.16 -2.52 -28.11
CA LEU A 22 22.80 -2.05 -29.35
C LEU A 22 23.49 -0.70 -29.13
N PRO A 23 24.72 -0.51 -29.64
CA PRO A 23 25.35 0.80 -29.72
C PRO A 23 24.49 1.82 -30.47
N ALA A 24 24.54 3.09 -30.07
CA ALA A 24 23.71 4.15 -30.64
C ALA A 24 23.76 4.25 -32.18
N LYS A 25 24.93 4.01 -32.77
CA LYS A 25 25.14 4.05 -34.24
C LYS A 25 24.50 2.88 -34.99
N SER A 26 24.25 1.76 -34.31
CA SER A 26 23.67 0.54 -34.91
C SER A 26 22.15 0.46 -34.77
N ARG A 27 21.52 1.47 -34.15
CA ARG A 27 20.07 1.51 -33.96
C ARG A 27 19.40 2.01 -35.25
N MET A 28 18.23 1.46 -35.56
CA MET A 28 17.42 1.91 -36.70
C MET A 28 16.84 3.32 -36.51
N GLY A 29 16.80 3.82 -35.27
CA GLY A 29 16.28 5.14 -34.94
C GLY A 29 16.73 5.63 -33.57
N ASP A 30 16.43 6.89 -33.27
CA ASP A 30 16.69 7.50 -31.98
C ASP A 30 15.72 6.94 -30.92
N ILE A 31 16.28 6.50 -29.79
CA ILE A 31 15.51 5.91 -28.68
C ILE A 31 14.99 6.96 -27.69
N ARG A 32 15.53 8.19 -27.73
CA ARG A 32 15.10 9.29 -26.85
C ARG A 32 13.59 9.55 -26.84
N PRO A 33 12.86 9.58 -27.97
CA PRO A 33 11.41 9.77 -27.95
C PRO A 33 10.67 8.63 -27.24
N THR A 34 11.10 7.38 -27.45
CA THR A 34 10.55 6.20 -26.76
C THR A 34 10.76 6.28 -25.25
N VAL A 35 11.96 6.70 -24.82
CA VAL A 35 12.25 6.93 -23.39
C VAL A 35 11.39 8.06 -22.83
N ALA A 36 11.22 9.16 -23.57
CA ALA A 36 10.39 10.28 -23.13
C ALA A 36 8.92 9.85 -22.93
N SER A 37 8.36 9.11 -23.89
CA SER A 37 7.01 8.55 -23.80
C SER A 37 6.86 7.60 -22.61
N LEU A 38 7.82 6.69 -22.42
CA LEU A 38 7.86 5.79 -21.27
C LEU A 38 7.88 6.57 -19.95
N THR A 39 8.72 7.59 -19.84
CA THR A 39 8.80 8.41 -18.61
C THR A 39 7.54 9.23 -18.37
N SER A 40 6.86 9.70 -19.42
CA SER A 40 5.58 10.40 -19.30
C SER A 40 4.49 9.47 -18.78
N LEU A 41 4.37 8.28 -19.36
CA LEU A 41 3.39 7.28 -18.93
C LEU A 41 3.66 6.79 -17.49
N ALA A 42 4.93 6.59 -17.13
CA ALA A 42 5.32 6.22 -15.77
C ALA A 42 5.03 7.34 -14.75
N TYR A 43 5.20 8.62 -15.14
CA TYR A 43 4.82 9.76 -14.33
C TYR A 43 3.30 9.86 -14.13
N GLU A 44 2.52 9.60 -15.19
CA GLU A 44 1.06 9.69 -15.17
C GLU A 44 0.39 8.54 -14.40
N ASN A 45 0.83 7.30 -14.64
CA ASN A 45 0.14 6.10 -14.19
C ASN A 45 0.86 5.32 -13.08
N GLY A 46 2.13 5.64 -12.83
CA GLY A 46 3.01 4.80 -12.03
C GLY A 46 3.44 3.52 -12.75
N LEU A 47 4.19 2.70 -12.03
CA LEU A 47 4.74 1.42 -12.50
C LEU A 47 4.21 0.26 -11.65
N LEU A 48 3.70 -0.78 -12.33
CA LEU A 48 3.41 -2.07 -11.71
C LEU A 48 4.71 -2.75 -11.22
N PRO A 49 4.62 -3.71 -10.28
CA PRO A 49 5.78 -4.45 -9.78
C PRO A 49 6.67 -5.05 -10.87
N GLU A 50 6.08 -5.69 -11.89
CA GLU A 50 6.83 -6.34 -12.98
C GLU A 50 7.55 -5.32 -13.87
N ALA A 51 6.84 -4.25 -14.26
CA ALA A 51 7.42 -3.15 -15.05
C ALA A 51 8.55 -2.44 -14.28
N LEU A 52 8.35 -2.22 -12.98
CA LEU A 52 9.37 -1.65 -12.10
C LEU A 52 10.62 -2.55 -12.04
N ASP A 53 10.43 -3.86 -11.88
CA ASP A 53 11.53 -4.82 -11.82
C ASP A 53 12.38 -4.82 -13.11
N GLN A 54 11.71 -4.83 -14.27
CA GLN A 54 12.37 -4.76 -15.58
C GLN A 54 13.14 -3.44 -15.79
N LEU A 55 12.58 -2.31 -15.34
CA LEU A 55 13.24 -1.01 -15.45
C LEU A 55 14.45 -0.90 -14.52
N ILE A 56 14.38 -1.50 -13.33
CA ILE A 56 15.51 -1.57 -12.42
C ILE A 56 16.64 -2.41 -13.05
N ASP A 57 16.32 -3.54 -13.68
CA ASP A 57 17.31 -4.33 -14.43
C ASP A 57 17.98 -3.52 -15.53
N LEU A 58 17.18 -2.84 -16.35
CA LEU A 58 17.65 -1.99 -17.43
C LEU A 58 18.61 -0.89 -16.94
N VAL A 59 18.28 -0.26 -15.81
CA VAL A 59 19.05 0.84 -15.25
C VAL A 59 20.30 0.36 -14.51
N VAL A 60 20.28 -0.81 -13.88
CA VAL A 60 21.42 -1.34 -13.13
C VAL A 60 22.43 -2.03 -14.06
N ALA A 61 21.96 -2.72 -15.09
CA ALA A 61 22.82 -3.46 -16.00
C ALA A 61 23.76 -2.56 -16.83
N PRO A 62 24.91 -3.09 -17.29
CA PRO A 62 25.67 -2.49 -18.37
C PRO A 62 24.79 -2.32 -19.61
N SER A 63 24.78 -1.12 -20.17
CA SER A 63 23.81 -0.73 -21.19
C SER A 63 24.43 0.32 -22.11
N HIS A 64 24.05 0.27 -23.39
CA HIS A 64 24.41 1.29 -24.38
C HIS A 64 23.47 2.50 -24.37
N LEU A 65 22.48 2.54 -23.47
CA LEU A 65 21.68 3.74 -23.26
C LEU A 65 22.54 4.86 -22.71
N ASP A 66 22.28 6.07 -23.20
CA ASP A 66 22.98 7.25 -22.72
C ASP A 66 22.59 7.57 -21.27
N GLN A 67 23.47 8.33 -20.61
CA GLN A 67 23.34 8.68 -19.21
C GLN A 67 22.09 9.54 -18.92
N ALA A 68 21.63 10.35 -19.87
CA ALA A 68 20.46 11.20 -19.68
C ALA A 68 19.18 10.36 -19.69
N SER A 69 19.04 9.46 -20.66
CA SER A 69 17.92 8.51 -20.74
C SER A 69 17.81 7.64 -19.48
N ARG A 70 18.94 7.08 -19.00
CA ARG A 70 18.94 6.26 -17.76
C ARG A 70 18.54 7.07 -16.54
N ASN A 71 19.03 8.30 -16.40
CA ASN A 71 18.64 9.18 -15.31
C ASN A 71 17.16 9.60 -15.39
N ALA A 72 16.64 9.83 -16.60
CA ALA A 72 15.23 10.16 -16.81
C ALA A 72 14.33 9.01 -16.35
N ILE A 73 14.70 7.77 -16.68
CA ILE A 73 13.99 6.57 -16.19
C ILE A 73 14.00 6.54 -14.66
N VAL A 74 15.18 6.65 -14.01
CA VAL A 74 15.29 6.59 -12.54
C VAL A 74 14.43 7.64 -11.84
N ARG A 75 14.39 8.86 -12.37
CA ARG A 75 13.58 9.95 -11.79
C ARG A 75 12.08 9.68 -11.85
N ASN A 76 11.64 8.87 -12.81
CA ASN A 76 10.22 8.55 -13.03
C ASN A 76 9.84 7.14 -12.55
N LEU A 77 10.63 6.53 -11.67
CA LEU A 77 10.30 5.24 -11.06
C LEU A 77 9.27 5.37 -9.94
N TYR A 78 7.99 5.53 -10.27
CA TYR A 78 6.90 5.66 -9.30
C TYR A 78 6.21 4.32 -9.02
N PRO A 79 6.51 3.61 -7.90
CA PRO A 79 5.88 2.33 -7.61
C PRO A 79 4.41 2.49 -7.19
N VAL A 80 3.48 1.84 -7.90
CA VAL A 80 2.05 1.88 -7.54
C VAL A 80 1.71 1.07 -6.29
N SER A 81 2.54 0.08 -5.96
CA SER A 81 2.39 -0.80 -4.81
C SER A 81 3.67 -0.83 -3.99
N ARG A 82 3.71 -1.68 -2.96
CA ARG A 82 4.93 -1.87 -2.19
C ARG A 82 6.06 -2.42 -3.07
N VAL A 83 7.29 -2.02 -2.74
CA VAL A 83 8.50 -2.42 -3.47
C VAL A 83 9.09 -3.66 -2.81
N SER A 84 9.35 -4.68 -3.62
CA SER A 84 9.88 -5.96 -3.15
C SER A 84 11.30 -5.87 -2.62
N ARG A 85 11.65 -6.84 -1.77
CA ARG A 85 13.01 -6.99 -1.23
C ARG A 85 14.06 -7.13 -2.33
N ASP A 86 13.76 -7.89 -3.37
CA ASP A 86 14.74 -8.24 -4.41
C ASP A 86 15.13 -7.03 -5.25
N VAL A 87 14.15 -6.16 -5.57
CA VAL A 87 14.39 -4.88 -6.25
C VAL A 87 15.35 -4.01 -5.43
N ALA A 88 15.10 -3.87 -4.12
CA ALA A 88 15.96 -3.09 -3.24
C ALA A 88 17.40 -3.66 -3.16
N ILE A 89 17.55 -4.99 -3.07
CA ILE A 89 18.86 -5.65 -3.06
C ILE A 89 19.60 -5.42 -4.37
N ARG A 90 18.92 -5.50 -5.52
CA ARG A 90 19.53 -5.29 -6.83
C ARG A 90 20.10 -3.88 -6.98
N VAL A 91 19.33 -2.88 -6.53
CA VAL A 91 19.80 -1.48 -6.51
C VAL A 91 21.00 -1.31 -5.58
N ILE A 92 21.00 -1.92 -4.39
CA ILE A 92 22.14 -1.87 -3.46
C ILE A 92 23.37 -2.57 -4.05
N GLY A 93 23.18 -3.71 -4.73
CA GLY A 93 24.23 -4.44 -5.42
C GLY A 93 24.89 -3.65 -6.56
N ALA A 94 24.15 -2.69 -7.13
CA ALA A 94 24.64 -1.78 -8.16
C ALA A 94 25.60 -0.69 -7.63
N LEU A 95 25.64 -0.45 -6.32
CA LEU A 95 26.42 0.65 -5.73
C LEU A 95 27.92 0.32 -5.62
N GLY A 96 28.76 1.35 -5.74
CA GLY A 96 30.21 1.26 -5.62
C GLY A 96 30.94 1.15 -6.96
N HIS A 97 32.19 0.69 -6.92
CA HIS A 97 33.06 0.58 -8.10
C HIS A 97 33.02 -0.82 -8.69
N GLY A 98 33.03 -0.93 -10.03
CA GLY A 98 33.05 -2.21 -10.73
C GLY A 98 32.65 -2.07 -12.20
N ALA A 99 33.20 -2.92 -13.06
CA ALA A 99 32.93 -2.88 -14.50
C ALA A 99 31.46 -3.12 -14.86
N LEU A 100 30.76 -3.92 -14.03
CA LEU A 100 29.34 -4.24 -14.21
C LEU A 100 28.39 -3.24 -13.54
N LYS A 101 28.92 -2.24 -12.82
CA LYS A 101 28.12 -1.29 -12.06
C LYS A 101 27.80 -0.06 -12.92
N PRO A 102 26.63 0.57 -12.73
CA PRO A 102 26.28 1.80 -13.42
C PRO A 102 27.21 2.94 -12.99
N SER A 103 27.23 4.02 -13.78
CA SER A 103 28.03 5.20 -13.48
C SER A 103 27.63 5.83 -12.13
N LEU A 104 28.56 6.55 -11.50
CA LEU A 104 28.32 7.20 -10.20
C LEU A 104 27.12 8.16 -10.25
N SER A 105 26.85 8.81 -11.38
CA SER A 105 25.67 9.67 -11.54
C SER A 105 24.35 8.89 -11.46
N ILE A 106 24.27 7.69 -12.04
CA ILE A 106 23.08 6.83 -11.88
C ILE A 106 22.99 6.32 -10.44
N GLN A 107 24.12 5.93 -9.83
CA GLN A 107 24.13 5.49 -8.43
C GLN A 107 23.61 6.57 -7.48
N VAL A 108 23.95 7.85 -7.71
CA VAL A 108 23.39 9.00 -6.98
C VAL A 108 21.87 9.03 -7.13
N ALA A 109 21.34 8.90 -8.36
CA ALA A 109 19.91 8.91 -8.62
C ALA A 109 19.19 7.73 -7.95
N LEU A 110 19.76 6.52 -8.05
CA LEU A 110 19.26 5.31 -7.40
C LEU A 110 19.26 5.44 -5.87
N LEU A 111 20.30 6.03 -5.27
CA LEU A 111 20.32 6.28 -3.82
C LEU A 111 19.24 7.27 -3.38
N LYS A 112 19.00 8.35 -4.16
CA LYS A 112 17.87 9.25 -3.90
C LYS A 112 16.56 8.49 -3.96
N TRP A 113 16.39 7.64 -4.97
CA TRP A 113 15.21 6.80 -5.09
C TRP A 113 15.02 5.87 -3.89
N LEU A 114 16.06 5.16 -3.43
CA LEU A 114 16.01 4.32 -2.21
C LEU A 114 15.60 5.10 -0.96
N ILE A 115 16.07 6.35 -0.81
CA ILE A 115 15.66 7.24 0.28
C ILE A 115 14.16 7.54 0.18
N MET A 116 13.68 7.90 -1.01
CA MET A 116 12.28 8.28 -1.22
C MET A 116 11.32 7.09 -1.06
N ILE A 117 11.69 5.89 -1.52
CA ILE A 117 10.85 4.69 -1.43
C ILE A 117 10.93 3.96 -0.08
N HIS A 118 11.75 4.42 0.87
CA HIS A 118 11.96 3.73 2.16
C HIS A 118 10.64 3.36 2.88
N HIS A 119 9.63 4.22 2.80
CA HIS A 119 8.32 4.04 3.42
C HIS A 119 7.38 3.09 2.66
N VAL A 120 7.73 2.72 1.42
CA VAL A 120 6.93 1.89 0.50
C VAL A 120 7.52 0.49 0.35
N LEU A 121 8.64 0.18 1.02
CA LEU A 121 9.21 -1.16 1.00
C LEU A 121 8.30 -2.20 1.68
N GLU A 122 8.20 -3.38 1.09
CA GLU A 122 7.54 -4.53 1.71
C GLU A 122 8.26 -4.95 2.99
N THR A 123 9.59 -5.05 2.92
CA THR A 123 10.44 -5.46 4.04
C THR A 123 11.51 -4.39 4.31
N PRO A 124 11.26 -3.41 5.19
CA PRO A 124 12.24 -2.37 5.54
C PRO A 124 13.53 -2.91 6.15
N ALA A 125 13.51 -4.14 6.70
CA ALA A 125 14.68 -4.78 7.29
C ALA A 125 15.82 -5.04 6.28
N VAL A 126 15.54 -5.03 4.98
CA VAL A 126 16.54 -5.22 3.91
C VAL A 126 17.67 -4.20 4.00
N PHE A 127 17.34 -2.93 4.23
CA PHE A 127 18.37 -1.90 4.38
C PHE A 127 19.21 -2.10 5.64
N ALA A 128 18.60 -2.52 6.75
CA ALA A 128 19.33 -2.83 7.96
C ALA A 128 20.29 -4.03 7.78
N GLN A 129 19.91 -5.03 6.97
CA GLN A 129 20.79 -6.15 6.62
C GLN A 129 21.96 -5.69 5.72
N ALA A 130 21.70 -4.77 4.80
CA ALA A 130 22.71 -4.19 3.91
C ALA A 130 23.57 -3.09 4.55
N TYR A 131 23.37 -2.77 5.83
CA TYR A 131 24.01 -1.64 6.50
C TYR A 131 25.54 -1.63 6.34
N SER A 132 26.19 -2.78 6.54
CA SER A 132 27.64 -2.89 6.40
C SER A 132 28.11 -2.56 4.98
N VAL A 133 27.38 -3.00 3.95
CA VAL A 133 27.70 -2.72 2.55
C VAL A 133 27.60 -1.22 2.28
N LEU A 134 26.48 -0.60 2.67
CA LEU A 134 26.25 0.83 2.50
C LEU A 134 27.30 1.68 3.25
N PHE A 135 27.64 1.29 4.48
CA PHE A 135 28.63 1.97 5.30
C PHE A 135 30.03 1.92 4.67
N ASN A 136 30.43 0.77 4.13
CA ASN A 136 31.76 0.61 3.51
C ASN A 136 31.93 1.45 2.23
N LEU A 137 30.84 1.92 1.62
CA LEU A 137 30.87 2.77 0.43
C LEU A 137 31.06 4.27 0.74
N LEU A 138 31.06 4.68 2.00
CA LEU A 138 31.19 6.09 2.42
C LEU A 138 32.47 6.78 1.95
N ASN A 139 33.53 6.02 1.66
CA ASN A 139 34.76 6.57 1.08
C ASN A 139 34.53 7.18 -0.31
N THR A 140 33.48 6.77 -1.03
CA THR A 140 33.17 7.23 -2.38
C THR A 140 32.49 8.61 -2.35
N ALA A 141 33.27 9.67 -2.55
CA ALA A 141 32.82 11.06 -2.42
C ALA A 141 31.55 11.40 -3.24
N ALA A 142 31.45 10.90 -4.47
CA ALA A 142 30.34 11.22 -5.37
C ALA A 142 28.96 10.78 -4.86
N ILE A 143 28.88 9.66 -4.13
CA ILE A 143 27.63 9.09 -3.62
C ILE A 143 27.47 9.28 -2.11
N ARG A 144 28.52 9.75 -1.42
CA ARG A 144 28.55 9.92 0.04
C ARG A 144 27.39 10.75 0.60
N PRO A 145 26.97 11.89 0.01
CA PRO A 145 25.85 12.66 0.55
C PRO A 145 24.56 11.84 0.70
N ASN A 146 24.23 11.05 -0.33
CA ASN A 146 23.02 10.24 -0.33
C ASN A 146 23.19 8.96 0.48
N LEU A 147 24.40 8.38 0.53
CA LEU A 147 24.69 7.27 1.44
C LEU A 147 24.52 7.69 2.90
N CYS A 148 25.06 8.85 3.30
CA CYS A 148 24.90 9.38 4.65
C CYS A 148 23.42 9.59 5.00
N HIS A 149 22.63 10.12 4.06
CA HIS A 149 21.19 10.29 4.26
C HIS A 149 20.48 8.94 4.42
N LEU A 150 20.71 7.98 3.52
CA LEU A 150 20.11 6.65 3.65
C LEU A 150 20.52 5.98 4.97
N LEU A 151 21.81 6.04 5.33
CA LEU A 151 22.34 5.51 6.59
C LEU A 151 21.69 6.19 7.79
N ALA A 152 21.47 7.51 7.76
CA ALA A 152 20.79 8.22 8.84
C ALA A 152 19.37 7.69 9.07
N LEU A 153 18.62 7.39 8.00
CA LEU A 153 17.26 6.84 8.10
C LEU A 153 17.21 5.42 8.67
N ILE A 154 18.22 4.59 8.35
CA ILE A 154 18.20 3.15 8.68
C ILE A 154 19.05 2.81 9.92
N THR A 155 19.81 3.77 10.45
CA THR A 155 20.67 3.56 11.62
C THR A 155 19.82 3.25 12.85
N ARG A 156 20.19 2.18 13.54
CA ARG A 156 19.61 1.71 14.80
C ARG A 156 20.74 1.40 15.77
N ARG A 157 20.44 1.28 17.06
CA ARG A 157 21.42 0.99 18.12
C ARG A 157 22.38 -0.16 17.77
N LYS A 158 21.89 -1.26 17.16
CA LYS A 158 22.71 -2.41 16.75
C LYS A 158 23.80 -2.09 15.70
N HIS A 159 23.60 -1.03 14.91
CA HIS A 159 24.51 -0.61 13.85
C HIS A 159 25.63 0.30 14.38
N VAL A 160 25.38 1.02 15.47
CA VAL A 160 26.35 1.94 16.07
C VAL A 160 27.34 1.11 16.90
N ARG A 161 28.49 0.81 16.28
CA ARG A 161 29.57 0.01 16.88
C ARG A 161 30.84 0.86 16.97
N PRO A 162 31.72 0.63 17.96
CA PRO A 162 32.94 1.42 18.16
C PRO A 162 33.80 1.59 16.89
N PHE A 163 34.00 0.51 16.13
CA PHE A 163 34.78 0.56 14.89
C PHE A 163 34.15 1.47 13.81
N ARG A 164 32.81 1.54 13.73
CA ARG A 164 32.11 2.44 12.79
C ARG A 164 32.19 3.89 13.24
N ILE A 165 32.07 4.14 14.54
CA ILE A 165 32.26 5.48 15.11
C ILE A 165 33.66 5.99 14.76
N GLN A 166 34.69 5.17 15.04
CA GLN A 166 36.08 5.50 14.71
C GLN A 166 36.28 5.73 13.20
N ALA A 167 35.72 4.86 12.35
CA ALA A 167 35.79 5.03 10.90
C ALA A 167 35.13 6.34 10.42
N LEU A 168 33.95 6.69 10.94
CA LEU A 168 33.27 7.96 10.62
C LEU A 168 34.06 9.19 11.09
N LEU A 169 34.60 9.16 12.31
CA LEU A 169 35.42 10.25 12.84
C LEU A 169 36.70 10.43 12.01
N ASN A 170 37.36 9.32 11.64
CA ASN A 170 38.53 9.34 10.78
C ASN A 170 38.21 9.91 9.39
N LEU A 171 37.15 9.42 8.75
CA LEU A 171 36.74 9.89 7.44
C LEU A 171 36.35 11.37 7.48
N SER A 172 35.60 11.81 8.49
CA SER A 172 35.22 13.22 8.67
C SER A 172 36.44 14.15 8.76
N ARG A 173 37.47 13.75 9.53
CA ARG A 173 38.72 14.51 9.64
C ARG A 173 39.48 14.56 8.32
N GLN A 174 39.52 13.47 7.56
CA GLN A 174 40.18 13.41 6.26
C GLN A 174 39.48 14.25 5.20
N THR A 175 38.16 14.40 5.28
CA THR A 175 37.34 15.10 4.28
C THR A 175 37.00 16.53 4.68
N ALA A 176 37.83 17.17 5.51
CA ALA A 176 37.66 18.55 5.97
C ALA A 176 36.27 18.82 6.61
N ASN A 177 35.81 17.93 7.49
CA ASN A 177 34.57 18.07 8.25
C ASN A 177 33.32 18.15 7.35
N ASP A 178 33.18 17.14 6.48
CA ASP A 178 32.06 16.99 5.55
C ASP A 178 30.70 17.05 6.32
N PRO A 179 29.80 17.98 5.95
CA PRO A 179 28.54 18.21 6.68
C PRO A 179 27.61 16.98 6.68
N TYR A 180 27.71 16.09 5.69
CA TYR A 180 26.91 14.87 5.64
C TYR A 180 27.44 13.81 6.61
N LEU A 181 28.76 13.70 6.78
CA LEU A 181 29.36 12.81 7.78
C LEU A 181 29.09 13.32 9.19
N ILE A 182 29.16 14.64 9.42
CA ILE A 182 28.77 15.24 10.70
C ILE A 182 27.29 14.98 11.00
N GLY A 183 26.40 15.10 10.00
CA GLY A 183 24.99 14.74 10.14
C GLY A 183 24.80 13.30 10.61
N LEU A 184 25.50 12.35 9.99
CA LEU A 184 25.43 10.94 10.38
C LEU A 184 26.02 10.69 11.77
N LEU A 185 27.12 11.37 12.13
CA LEU A 185 27.71 11.32 13.47
C LEU A 185 26.75 11.86 14.55
N ARG A 186 25.92 12.85 14.25
CA ARG A 186 24.85 13.30 15.17
C ARG A 186 23.82 12.20 15.41
N VAL A 187 23.38 11.50 14.35
CA VAL A 187 22.49 10.33 14.50
C VAL A 187 23.13 9.23 15.35
N TYR A 188 24.43 9.00 15.20
CA TYR A 188 25.16 8.06 16.05
C TYR A 188 25.22 8.51 17.52
N LYS A 189 25.39 9.81 17.76
CA LYS A 189 25.41 10.42 19.09
C LYS A 189 24.09 10.26 19.84
N ASP A 190 22.95 10.22 19.14
CA ASP A 190 21.64 9.98 19.77
C ASP A 190 21.56 8.60 20.43
N TYR A 191 22.33 7.61 19.95
CA TYR A 191 22.42 6.28 20.56
C TYR A 191 23.53 6.14 21.61
N TYR A 192 24.59 6.94 21.50
CA TYR A 192 25.80 6.90 22.33
C TYR A 192 26.31 8.33 22.61
N PRO A 193 25.81 8.98 23.67
CA PRO A 193 26.11 10.39 23.98
C PRO A 193 27.59 10.68 24.28
N GLU A 194 28.37 9.65 24.62
CA GLU A 194 29.80 9.75 24.92
C GLU A 194 30.67 10.04 23.68
N ILE A 195 30.09 10.02 22.47
CA ILE A 195 30.80 10.43 21.25
C ILE A 195 31.10 11.94 21.33
N ILE A 196 32.36 12.26 21.61
CA ILE A 196 32.86 13.63 21.66
C ILE A 196 33.04 14.14 20.23
N LEU A 197 32.05 14.91 19.76
CA LEU A 197 32.12 15.56 18.44
C LEU A 197 32.97 16.84 18.44
N GLY A 198 33.42 17.34 19.61
CA GLY A 198 34.41 18.42 19.73
C GLY A 198 34.19 19.61 18.79
N GLU A 199 35.26 20.06 18.12
CA GLU A 199 35.25 21.15 17.14
C GLU A 199 34.41 20.87 15.88
N LEU A 200 34.05 19.61 15.60
CA LEU A 200 33.21 19.22 14.46
C LEU A 200 31.79 19.80 14.57
N VAL A 201 31.33 20.11 15.79
CA VAL A 201 30.00 20.68 16.06
C VAL A 201 29.88 22.14 15.61
N ARG A 202 31.00 22.86 15.45
CA ARG A 202 31.01 24.24 14.91
C ARG A 202 30.61 24.29 13.42
N GLY A 203 30.68 23.15 12.71
CA GLY A 203 30.20 23.01 11.34
C GLY A 203 28.68 22.86 11.23
N ARG A 204 28.10 23.37 10.15
CA ARG A 204 26.68 23.12 9.80
C ARG A 204 26.51 21.65 9.42
N ALA A 205 25.96 20.83 10.31
CA ALA A 205 25.61 19.46 9.97
C ALA A 205 24.43 19.42 9.00
N SER A 206 24.44 18.45 8.08
CA SER A 206 23.29 18.20 7.21
C SER A 206 22.11 17.70 8.04
N ALA A 207 20.94 18.29 7.82
CA ALA A 207 19.68 17.90 8.48
C ALA A 207 18.95 16.77 7.75
N PHE A 208 19.52 16.22 6.66
CA PHE A 208 18.93 15.13 5.87
C PHE A 208 17.45 15.35 5.53
N LYS A 209 17.15 16.49 4.90
CA LYS A 209 15.80 16.79 4.41
C LYS A 209 15.43 15.87 3.25
N HIS A 210 14.13 15.60 3.07
CA HIS A 210 13.63 14.80 1.97
C HIS A 210 14.20 15.30 0.63
N PRO A 211 14.74 14.43 -0.25
CA PRO A 211 15.47 14.88 -1.44
C PRO A 211 14.60 15.65 -2.45
N ASP A 212 13.32 15.27 -2.56
CA ASP A 212 12.37 15.86 -3.50
C ASP A 212 10.94 15.74 -2.95
N ILE A 213 10.36 16.84 -2.49
CA ILE A 213 9.01 16.85 -1.91
C ILE A 213 7.95 16.65 -3.01
N SER A 214 8.15 17.27 -4.18
CA SER A 214 7.23 17.16 -5.32
C SER A 214 7.12 15.72 -5.83
N TRP A 215 8.23 14.98 -5.82
CA TRP A 215 8.24 13.57 -6.17
C TRP A 215 7.42 12.73 -5.18
N LYS A 216 7.51 13.04 -3.87
CA LYS A 216 6.75 12.33 -2.83
C LYS A 216 5.25 12.59 -2.95
N GLU A 217 4.85 13.85 -3.16
CA GLU A 217 3.45 14.22 -3.37
C GLU A 217 2.89 13.47 -4.59
N ARG A 218 3.64 13.45 -5.70
CA ARG A 218 3.25 12.72 -6.89
C ARG A 218 3.10 11.21 -6.65
N LEU A 219 4.00 10.60 -5.89
CA LEU A 219 3.89 9.19 -5.53
C LEU A 219 2.62 8.90 -4.74
N GLN A 220 2.26 9.78 -3.79
CA GLN A 220 1.04 9.63 -3.00
C GLN A 220 -0.21 9.67 -3.89
N GLU A 221 -0.29 10.63 -4.81
CA GLU A 221 -1.39 10.71 -5.78
C GLU A 221 -1.54 9.42 -6.60
N VAL A 222 -0.42 8.88 -7.10
CA VAL A 222 -0.40 7.65 -7.91
C VAL A 222 -0.88 6.44 -7.09
N GLN A 223 -0.43 6.32 -5.84
CA GLN A 223 -0.83 5.22 -4.95
C GLN A 223 -2.30 5.32 -4.53
N GLU A 224 -2.79 6.51 -4.24
CA GLU A 224 -4.20 6.76 -3.91
C GLU A 224 -5.11 6.46 -5.10
N ALA A 225 -4.75 6.94 -6.30
CA ALA A 225 -5.47 6.64 -7.52
C ALA A 225 -5.51 5.13 -7.82
N TYR A 226 -4.40 4.44 -7.59
CA TYR A 226 -4.34 2.98 -7.75
C TYR A 226 -5.20 2.26 -6.70
N ALA A 227 -5.17 2.69 -5.43
CA ALA A 227 -5.98 2.12 -4.37
C ALA A 227 -7.48 2.28 -4.64
N LEU A 228 -7.93 3.47 -5.06
CA LEU A 228 -9.33 3.73 -5.42
C LEU A 228 -9.79 2.89 -6.61
N GLN A 229 -8.92 2.66 -7.59
CA GLN A 229 -9.24 1.79 -8.73
C GLN A 229 -9.26 0.32 -8.33
N ALA A 230 -8.35 -0.12 -7.45
CA ALA A 230 -8.37 -1.45 -6.88
C ALA A 230 -9.63 -1.68 -6.05
N GLU A 231 -10.09 -0.70 -5.29
CA GLU A 231 -11.36 -0.73 -4.56
C GLU A 231 -12.55 -0.76 -5.50
N LYS A 232 -12.60 0.03 -6.58
CA LYS A 232 -13.68 -0.02 -7.57
C LYS A 232 -13.75 -1.36 -8.30
N ASN A 233 -12.60 -1.91 -8.69
CA ASN A 233 -12.53 -3.25 -9.27
C ASN A 233 -12.90 -4.33 -8.25
N SER A 234 -12.50 -4.16 -6.98
CA SER A 234 -12.90 -5.06 -5.90
C SER A 234 -14.38 -4.93 -5.56
N GLN A 235 -14.99 -3.75 -5.68
CA GLN A 235 -16.43 -3.49 -5.55
C GLN A 235 -17.23 -4.11 -6.69
N ALA A 236 -16.68 -4.11 -7.91
CA ALA A 236 -17.22 -4.86 -9.04
C ALA A 236 -17.03 -6.39 -8.86
N ILE A 237 -16.04 -6.81 -8.07
CA ILE A 237 -15.76 -8.20 -7.67
C ILE A 237 -16.15 -8.43 -6.20
N LEU A 238 -17.07 -7.65 -5.62
CA LEU A 238 -17.63 -7.93 -4.28
C LEU A 238 -18.62 -9.07 -4.44
N ASP A 239 -18.05 -10.24 -4.67
CA ASP A 239 -18.54 -11.49 -4.17
C ASP A 239 -18.82 -11.27 -2.68
N GLY A 240 -20.08 -10.98 -2.31
CA GLY A 240 -20.50 -10.52 -0.98
C GLY A 240 -20.25 -11.51 0.16
N PHE A 241 -18.98 -11.83 0.40
CA PHE A 241 -18.44 -12.76 1.38
C PHE A 241 -17.41 -12.08 2.28
N ARG A 242 -17.52 -10.75 2.42
CA ARG A 242 -16.79 -9.92 3.38
C ARG A 242 -17.78 -9.00 4.06
N VAL A 243 -17.59 -8.77 5.36
CA VAL A 243 -18.39 -7.81 6.12
C VAL A 243 -18.15 -6.40 5.59
N ASN A 244 -19.24 -5.66 5.38
CA ASN A 244 -19.23 -4.24 5.05
C ASN A 244 -18.69 -3.45 6.25
N ARG A 245 -17.37 -3.26 6.29
CA ARG A 245 -16.70 -2.41 7.29
C ARG A 245 -16.67 -0.96 6.78
N PRO A 246 -17.42 -0.02 7.39
CA PRO A 246 -17.28 1.39 7.03
C PRO A 246 -15.92 1.92 7.52
N THR A 247 -14.95 2.05 6.62
CA THR A 247 -13.66 2.68 6.89
C THR A 247 -13.71 4.16 6.48
N GLY A 248 -13.72 5.08 7.45
CA GLY A 248 -13.64 6.53 7.21
C GLY A 248 -14.70 7.37 7.93
N ARG A 249 -14.57 8.71 7.86
CA ARG A 249 -15.32 9.79 8.57
C ARG A 249 -16.86 9.80 8.41
N GLY A 250 -17.49 8.72 7.93
CA GLY A 250 -18.93 8.54 7.83
C GLY A 250 -19.58 7.79 9.01
N ARG A 251 -18.91 7.73 10.17
CA ARG A 251 -19.45 7.08 11.39
C ARG A 251 -20.61 7.82 12.06
N GLY A 252 -20.89 9.06 11.63
CA GLY A 252 -21.72 9.99 12.39
C GLY A 252 -23.23 9.85 12.22
N ASN A 253 -23.75 9.17 11.20
CA ASN A 253 -25.20 9.22 10.92
C ASN A 253 -25.76 7.98 10.20
N ARG A 254 -25.36 6.76 10.59
CA ARG A 254 -26.00 5.54 10.07
C ARG A 254 -27.04 5.04 11.06
N VAL A 255 -28.29 4.98 10.62
CA VAL A 255 -29.43 4.44 11.41
C VAL A 255 -29.28 2.94 11.67
N VAL A 256 -28.58 2.22 10.79
CA VAL A 256 -28.32 0.77 10.94
C VAL A 256 -26.95 0.52 11.58
N PRO A 257 -26.90 -0.20 12.72
CA PRO A 257 -25.64 -0.59 13.36
C PRO A 257 -24.79 -1.50 12.47
N ALA A 258 -23.46 -1.42 12.61
CA ALA A 258 -22.54 -2.30 11.89
C ALA A 258 -22.51 -3.71 12.49
N VAL A 259 -22.12 -4.71 11.70
CA VAL A 259 -21.94 -6.08 12.20
C VAL A 259 -20.88 -6.11 13.30
N HIS A 260 -21.28 -6.60 14.49
CA HIS A 260 -20.37 -6.79 15.61
C HIS A 260 -20.72 -8.02 16.47
N THR A 261 -19.71 -8.85 16.76
CA THR A 261 -19.78 -9.96 17.73
C THR A 261 -18.91 -9.66 18.96
N SER A 262 -19.50 -9.72 20.17
CA SER A 262 -18.78 -9.39 21.43
C SER A 262 -18.38 -10.61 22.27
N HIS A 263 -18.90 -11.80 21.96
CA HIS A 263 -18.77 -13.00 22.78
C HIS A 263 -18.36 -14.22 21.96
N ALA A 264 -17.29 -14.10 21.16
CA ALA A 264 -16.75 -15.24 20.41
C ALA A 264 -16.09 -16.26 21.36
N THR A 265 -16.50 -17.51 21.26
CA THR A 265 -15.85 -18.64 21.95
C THR A 265 -14.61 -19.12 21.18
N GLU A 266 -13.63 -19.74 21.86
CA GLU A 266 -12.34 -20.17 21.26
C GLU A 266 -12.49 -21.14 20.06
N ASN A 267 -13.65 -21.80 19.94
CA ASN A 267 -13.97 -22.72 18.85
C ASN A 267 -14.88 -22.12 17.76
N SER A 268 -15.32 -20.86 17.94
CA SER A 268 -16.20 -20.15 17.00
C SER A 268 -15.44 -19.22 16.07
N VAL A 269 -16.06 -18.90 14.94
CA VAL A 269 -15.53 -17.91 13.99
C VAL A 269 -16.51 -16.76 13.91
N THR A 270 -16.01 -15.54 14.00
CA THR A 270 -16.86 -14.35 13.87
C THR A 270 -17.13 -14.02 12.40
N LEU A 271 -18.23 -13.34 12.11
CA LEU A 271 -18.52 -12.92 10.72
C LEU A 271 -17.42 -11.97 10.22
N GLU A 272 -16.85 -11.17 11.12
CA GLU A 272 -15.77 -10.24 10.83
C GLU A 272 -14.49 -10.93 10.36
N GLU A 273 -14.23 -12.17 10.75
CA GLU A 273 -13.03 -12.94 10.36
C GLU A 273 -13.12 -13.54 8.95
N VAL A 274 -14.30 -13.51 8.34
CA VAL A 274 -14.53 -14.08 7.01
C VAL A 274 -14.07 -13.10 5.93
N GLU A 275 -13.03 -13.46 5.19
CA GLU A 275 -12.45 -12.62 4.14
C GLU A 275 -12.73 -13.09 2.70
N ASN A 276 -13.25 -14.30 2.51
CA ASN A 276 -13.50 -14.91 1.19
C ASN A 276 -14.54 -16.06 1.24
N ILE A 277 -15.03 -16.49 0.06
CA ILE A 277 -15.97 -17.63 -0.09
C ILE A 277 -15.48 -18.88 0.60
N THR A 278 -14.20 -19.23 0.42
CA THR A 278 -13.66 -20.50 0.93
C THR A 278 -13.69 -20.54 2.45
N GLY A 279 -13.34 -19.42 3.10
CA GLY A 279 -13.41 -19.26 4.54
C GLY A 279 -14.84 -19.21 5.06
N PHE A 280 -15.79 -18.67 4.29
CA PHE A 280 -17.20 -18.70 4.64
C PHE A 280 -17.77 -20.12 4.62
N VAL A 281 -17.54 -20.88 3.54
CA VAL A 281 -18.09 -22.23 3.38
C VAL A 281 -17.47 -23.21 4.38
N GLN A 282 -16.17 -23.12 4.63
CA GLN A 282 -15.48 -24.01 5.58
C GLN A 282 -15.93 -23.82 7.03
N ASN A 283 -16.35 -22.60 7.38
CA ASN A 283 -16.68 -22.25 8.76
C ASN A 283 -18.18 -22.02 8.98
N ILE A 284 -19.04 -22.26 7.98
CA ILE A 284 -20.47 -21.92 8.04
C ILE A 284 -21.20 -22.45 9.29
N ASP A 285 -20.78 -23.63 9.76
CA ASP A 285 -21.36 -24.29 10.95
C ASP A 285 -20.83 -23.72 12.26
N ARG A 286 -19.64 -23.10 12.24
CA ARG A 286 -18.92 -22.53 13.40
C ARG A 286 -19.08 -21.02 13.50
N ILE A 287 -19.73 -20.39 12.52
CA ILE A 287 -19.97 -18.96 12.53
C ILE A 287 -21.03 -18.62 13.58
N GLU A 288 -20.63 -17.80 14.55
CA GLU A 288 -21.52 -17.23 15.56
C GLU A 288 -22.26 -16.01 15.00
N LEU A 289 -23.53 -15.87 15.40
CA LEU A 289 -24.36 -14.78 14.94
C LEU A 289 -23.96 -13.46 15.65
N PRO A 290 -23.90 -12.34 14.90
CA PRO A 290 -23.66 -11.02 15.48
C PRO A 290 -24.70 -10.63 16.53
N ASN A 291 -24.27 -9.85 17.53
CA ASN A 291 -25.15 -9.34 18.57
C ASN A 291 -26.16 -8.33 18.00
N GLN A 292 -25.76 -7.60 16.96
CA GLN A 292 -26.57 -6.60 16.27
C GLN A 292 -27.15 -7.17 14.97
N LEU A 293 -28.20 -8.00 15.08
CA LEU A 293 -28.84 -8.67 13.94
C LEU A 293 -29.53 -7.72 12.94
N VAL A 294 -29.77 -6.48 13.34
CA VAL A 294 -30.29 -5.42 12.44
C VAL A 294 -29.32 -5.14 11.29
N ALA A 295 -28.02 -5.40 11.49
CA ALA A 295 -26.99 -5.26 10.46
C ALA A 295 -27.26 -6.13 9.21
N VAL A 296 -28.11 -7.16 9.31
CA VAL A 296 -28.60 -7.98 8.17
C VAL A 296 -29.15 -7.10 7.04
N LEU A 297 -29.79 -5.98 7.39
CA LEU A 297 -30.40 -5.10 6.41
C LEU A 297 -29.37 -4.41 5.51
N ALA A 298 -28.12 -4.24 5.98
CA ALA A 298 -27.06 -3.50 5.29
C ALA A 298 -25.83 -4.35 4.92
N ASP A 299 -25.69 -5.57 5.46
CA ASP A 299 -24.52 -6.42 5.26
C ASP A 299 -24.83 -7.66 4.39
N PRO A 300 -24.33 -7.73 3.15
CA PRO A 300 -24.60 -8.84 2.22
C PRO A 300 -24.10 -10.21 2.70
N LEU A 301 -23.01 -10.26 3.47
CA LEU A 301 -22.47 -11.53 3.97
C LEU A 301 -23.38 -12.12 5.05
N LEU A 302 -23.89 -11.26 5.95
CA LEU A 302 -24.84 -11.67 6.97
C LEU A 302 -26.19 -12.08 6.36
N GLN A 303 -26.64 -11.40 5.30
CA GLN A 303 -27.82 -11.83 4.53
C GLN A 303 -27.64 -13.25 3.98
N LYS A 304 -26.49 -13.56 3.36
CA LYS A 304 -26.18 -14.89 2.84
C LYS A 304 -26.11 -15.95 3.94
N LEU A 305 -25.53 -15.62 5.10
CA LEU A 305 -25.52 -16.53 6.25
C LEU A 305 -26.94 -16.88 6.69
N LEU A 306 -27.82 -15.90 6.88
CA LEU A 306 -29.20 -16.17 7.30
C LEU A 306 -30.04 -16.86 6.23
N LEU A 307 -29.74 -16.66 4.95
CA LEU A 307 -30.36 -17.41 3.86
C LEU A 307 -30.01 -18.90 3.90
N LEU A 308 -28.74 -19.22 4.21
CA LEU A 308 -28.25 -20.60 4.28
C LEU A 308 -28.57 -21.27 5.62
N ARG A 309 -28.56 -20.50 6.71
CA ARG A 309 -28.84 -20.92 8.09
C ARG A 309 -29.92 -20.02 8.70
N PRO A 310 -31.21 -20.29 8.44
CA PRO A 310 -32.29 -19.47 8.96
C PRO A 310 -32.37 -19.58 10.48
N ASN A 311 -32.53 -18.44 11.17
CA ASN A 311 -32.75 -18.37 12.61
C ASN A 311 -34.00 -17.54 12.90
N ALA A 312 -35.02 -18.15 13.51
CA ALA A 312 -36.30 -17.51 13.83
C ALA A 312 -36.13 -16.32 14.78
N GLU A 313 -35.26 -16.43 15.80
CA GLU A 313 -35.00 -15.36 16.75
C GLU A 313 -34.34 -14.16 16.06
N ALA A 314 -33.49 -14.41 15.07
CA ALA A 314 -32.84 -13.34 14.32
C ALA A 314 -33.84 -12.51 13.52
N TYR A 315 -34.77 -13.18 12.83
CA TYR A 315 -35.84 -12.50 12.09
C TYR A 315 -36.80 -11.75 13.02
N GLN A 316 -37.15 -12.33 14.18
CA GLN A 316 -37.98 -11.65 15.18
C GLN A 316 -37.31 -10.40 15.73
N ARG A 317 -35.99 -10.42 16.01
CA ARG A 317 -35.27 -9.24 16.47
C ARG A 317 -35.23 -8.12 15.42
N VAL A 318 -35.06 -8.47 14.15
CA VAL A 318 -35.13 -7.49 13.04
C VAL A 318 -36.54 -6.91 12.93
N ALA A 319 -37.59 -7.73 13.03
CA ALA A 319 -38.98 -7.29 12.98
C ALA A 319 -39.32 -6.36 14.17
N ASN A 320 -38.91 -6.73 15.39
CA ASN A 320 -39.13 -5.91 16.58
C ASN A 320 -38.40 -4.56 16.49
N TRP A 321 -37.20 -4.55 15.94
CA TRP A 321 -36.47 -3.30 15.71
C TRP A 321 -37.17 -2.41 14.67
N LEU A 322 -37.61 -2.98 13.54
CA LEU A 322 -38.38 -2.24 12.52
C LEU A 322 -39.69 -1.67 13.10
N ASN A 323 -40.42 -2.47 13.88
CA ASN A 323 -41.63 -2.03 14.56
C ASN A 323 -41.34 -0.89 15.55
N SER A 324 -40.23 -0.96 16.30
CA SER A 324 -39.82 0.12 17.21
C SER A 324 -39.49 1.40 16.45
N VAL A 325 -38.77 1.31 15.32
CA VAL A 325 -38.46 2.48 14.48
C VAL A 325 -39.75 3.11 13.94
N LEU A 326 -40.68 2.30 13.44
CA LEU A 326 -41.96 2.79 12.93
C LEU A 326 -42.80 3.42 14.05
N GLN A 327 -42.82 2.82 15.23
CA GLN A 327 -43.55 3.34 16.39
C GLN A 327 -42.98 4.68 16.86
N ASN A 328 -41.66 4.83 16.91
CA ASN A 328 -41.01 6.11 17.28
C ASN A 328 -41.35 7.24 16.29
N VAL A 329 -41.53 6.93 15.00
CA VAL A 329 -41.97 7.91 13.99
C VAL A 329 -43.45 8.27 14.19
N VAL A 330 -44.30 7.29 14.52
CA VAL A 330 -45.73 7.50 14.81
C VAL A 330 -45.92 8.35 16.07
N ASP A 331 -45.10 8.11 17.09
CA ASP A 331 -45.15 8.81 18.37
C ASP A 331 -44.51 10.21 18.30
N GLY A 332 -43.87 10.56 17.17
CA GLY A 332 -43.26 11.87 16.92
C GLY A 332 -41.86 12.06 17.48
N ASP A 333 -41.23 10.98 17.96
CA ASP A 333 -39.90 10.97 18.59
C ASP A 333 -38.74 10.79 17.58
N ALA A 334 -39.04 10.65 16.28
CA ALA A 334 -38.03 10.49 15.22
C ALA A 334 -38.34 11.34 13.98
N ASP A 335 -37.29 11.94 13.39
CA ASP A 335 -37.39 12.76 12.18
C ASP A 335 -37.79 11.94 10.94
N GLU A 336 -38.56 12.56 10.03
CA GLU A 336 -38.98 11.95 8.76
C GLU A 336 -37.78 11.47 7.90
N ALA A 337 -36.63 12.12 8.03
CA ALA A 337 -35.38 11.70 7.36
C ALA A 337 -34.91 10.30 7.79
N VAL A 338 -35.09 9.93 9.06
CA VAL A 338 -34.72 8.61 9.60
C VAL A 338 -35.60 7.52 9.00
N LEU A 339 -36.90 7.82 8.79
CA LEU A 339 -37.83 6.89 8.14
C LEU A 339 -37.40 6.59 6.71
N TRP A 340 -37.06 7.62 5.92
CA TRP A 340 -36.62 7.46 4.53
C TRP A 340 -35.32 6.66 4.42
N GLU A 341 -34.34 6.92 5.29
CA GLU A 341 -33.09 6.15 5.34
C GLU A 341 -33.36 4.66 5.63
N VAL A 342 -34.26 4.36 6.58
CA VAL A 342 -34.62 2.96 6.91
C VAL A 342 -35.37 2.29 5.77
N LEU A 343 -36.29 3.00 5.11
CA LEU A 343 -37.03 2.48 3.95
C LEU A 343 -36.11 2.19 2.77
N ASP A 344 -35.09 3.02 2.53
CA ASP A 344 -34.09 2.79 1.49
C ASP A 344 -33.25 1.54 1.77
N VAL A 345 -32.80 1.34 3.01
CA VAL A 345 -32.07 0.12 3.38
C VAL A 345 -32.96 -1.12 3.25
N VAL A 346 -34.22 -1.04 3.69
CA VAL A 346 -35.18 -2.17 3.56
C VAL A 346 -35.47 -2.47 2.09
N LYS A 347 -35.62 -1.45 1.25
CA LYS A 347 -35.79 -1.62 -0.20
C LYS A 347 -34.57 -2.32 -0.81
N GLU A 348 -33.36 -1.91 -0.45
CA GLU A 348 -32.12 -2.53 -0.93
C GLU A 348 -32.05 -4.02 -0.50
N PHE A 349 -32.36 -4.32 0.76
CA PHE A 349 -32.46 -5.69 1.27
C PHE A 349 -33.50 -6.53 0.50
N VAL A 350 -34.68 -5.99 0.21
CA VAL A 350 -35.74 -6.68 -0.55
C VAL A 350 -35.31 -6.94 -2.00
N VAL A 351 -34.61 -6.00 -2.63
CA VAL A 351 -34.09 -6.17 -3.99
C VAL A 351 -33.00 -7.26 -4.01
N GLN A 352 -32.03 -7.20 -3.10
CA GLN A 352 -30.95 -8.19 -2.99
C GLN A 352 -31.46 -9.60 -2.69
N SER A 353 -32.47 -9.71 -1.80
CA SER A 353 -33.12 -10.99 -1.52
C SER A 353 -33.96 -11.50 -2.70
N LYS A 354 -34.68 -10.65 -3.44
CA LYS A 354 -35.46 -11.07 -4.62
C LYS A 354 -34.60 -11.61 -5.77
N VAL A 355 -33.39 -11.11 -5.98
CA VAL A 355 -32.48 -11.59 -7.03
C VAL A 355 -32.07 -13.07 -6.80
N GLY A 356 -32.04 -13.54 -5.55
CA GLY A 356 -31.84 -14.96 -5.23
C GLY A 356 -33.11 -15.84 -5.33
N TRP A 357 -34.29 -15.24 -5.47
CA TRP A 357 -35.60 -15.90 -5.35
C TRP A 357 -36.35 -16.06 -6.68
N SER A 358 -35.68 -15.85 -7.83
CA SER A 358 -36.29 -16.02 -9.16
C SER A 358 -36.31 -17.47 -9.68
N SER A 359 -35.91 -18.47 -8.91
CA SER A 359 -36.04 -19.88 -9.32
C SER A 359 -36.71 -20.74 -8.26
N ARG A 360 -38.03 -20.91 -8.44
CA ARG A 360 -38.91 -21.96 -7.89
C ARG A 360 -38.93 -22.13 -6.37
N ARG A 361 -39.86 -21.44 -5.70
CA ARG A 361 -40.79 -21.91 -4.64
C ARG A 361 -41.32 -20.70 -3.84
N LEU A 362 -42.24 -19.94 -4.45
CA LEU A 362 -42.82 -18.76 -3.79
C LEU A 362 -44.06 -19.07 -2.92
N THR A 363 -44.52 -20.32 -2.83
CA THR A 363 -45.85 -20.61 -2.26
C THR A 363 -45.87 -21.13 -0.82
N TYR A 364 -44.74 -21.47 -0.21
CA TYR A 364 -44.74 -22.20 1.08
C TYR A 364 -44.10 -21.49 2.29
N ARG A 365 -43.58 -20.26 2.17
CA ARG A 365 -42.83 -19.62 3.27
C ARG A 365 -43.26 -18.23 3.71
N LEU A 366 -44.15 -17.55 2.98
CA LEU A 366 -44.82 -16.34 3.49
C LEU A 366 -45.83 -16.65 4.62
N SER A 367 -46.18 -17.91 4.83
CA SER A 367 -46.95 -18.39 5.98
C SER A 367 -46.19 -18.31 7.31
N ILE A 368 -44.85 -18.26 7.30
CA ILE A 368 -44.05 -18.18 8.54
C ILE A 368 -44.07 -16.76 9.13
N PHE A 369 -44.14 -15.73 8.29
CA PHE A 369 -44.33 -14.34 8.76
C PHE A 369 -45.75 -14.05 9.24
N LYS A 370 -46.75 -14.84 8.81
CA LYS A 370 -48.14 -14.69 9.24
C LYS A 370 -48.46 -15.48 10.52
N ALA A 371 -47.76 -16.59 10.77
CA ALA A 371 -48.01 -17.43 11.95
C ALA A 371 -47.41 -16.91 13.27
N GLY A 372 -46.45 -15.97 13.21
CA GLY A 372 -45.87 -15.35 14.41
C GLY A 372 -46.59 -14.10 14.91
N ALA A 373 -47.71 -13.71 14.27
CA ALA A 373 -48.51 -12.55 14.66
C ALA A 373 -49.84 -12.93 15.34
N ASP A 374 -50.18 -14.23 15.40
CA ASP A 374 -51.41 -14.76 16.01
C ASP A 374 -51.15 -15.61 17.29
N THR A 375 -50.03 -15.40 17.96
CA THR A 375 -49.74 -15.86 19.34
C THR A 375 -48.96 -14.79 20.06
#